data_AF-A0A9E1XRS9-F1
#
_entry.id   AF-A0A9E1XRS9-F1
#
_cell.length_a   1.000
_cell.length_b   1.000
_cell.length_c   1.000
_cell.angle_alpha   90.00
_cell.angle_beta   90.00
_cell.angle_gamma   90.00
#
_symmetry.space_group_name_H-M   'P 1'
#
loop_
_entity.id
_entity.type
_entity.pdbx_description
1 polymer ?
#
loop_
_entity_poly.entity_id
_entity_poly.type
_entity_poly.pdbx_seq_one_letter_code
_entity_poly.pdbx_strand_id
1 'polypeptide(L)'
;MSTPFSLELDVQYCPVLNFAMEQNDVPFIRSMSIANLGAEPVGPGLLRVTTSPESTLPLEIPLPCLAAGEMLELGTERVNPRILRDPLVRLEERERGELHLVVLGETGAEELHQVLPFDLLAYNEWMGVGQLREILGAFVMPNHPTVETLMPVIVERLRERTTQTALDGYQSQDRDYVREQAAAVYEALALQSLSYASPPPSFERTGQKIRTPDQIQATGVATCLDLAVLLAAMLEHVGLAPFLLLKEGHAWVAVWLSDQSFDEAVVPSAVALRTRCALGEVLAFEATGVACSPPLPFAEACARGLDHLRQVSSFQYALDVRMARRMGIRPMPARLRGDVSVLPSTPQAASPEPT
;
A
#
# COMPACT_ATOMS: atom_id res chain seq x y z
N MET A 1 -38.05 -19.00 20.52
CA MET A 1 -38.37 -19.87 19.37
C MET A 1 -38.12 -19.03 18.13
N SER A 2 -36.90 -19.06 17.62
CA SER A 2 -36.53 -18.36 16.40
C SER A 2 -36.74 -19.34 15.27
N THR A 3 -37.64 -19.05 14.34
CA THR A 3 -37.72 -19.77 13.07
C THR A 3 -36.31 -19.77 12.47
N PRO A 4 -35.69 -20.92 12.16
CA PRO A 4 -34.43 -20.89 11.45
C PRO A 4 -34.73 -20.29 10.08
N PHE A 5 -34.13 -19.14 9.79
CA PHE A 5 -34.15 -18.58 8.44
C PHE A 5 -33.72 -19.70 7.47
N SER A 6 -34.47 -19.90 6.39
CA SER A 6 -34.17 -20.94 5.39
C SER A 6 -33.00 -20.55 4.48
N LEU A 7 -32.46 -19.35 4.64
CA LEU A 7 -31.38 -18.81 3.83
C LEU A 7 -30.06 -18.81 4.61
N GLU A 8 -28.97 -19.16 3.92
CA GLU A 8 -27.59 -18.99 4.37
C GLU A 8 -26.85 -18.07 3.40
N LEU A 9 -26.00 -17.20 3.93
CA LEU A 9 -25.18 -16.28 3.17
C LEU A 9 -23.70 -16.49 3.54
N ASP A 10 -22.89 -16.88 2.57
CA ASP A 10 -21.43 -16.96 2.68
C ASP A 10 -20.81 -15.77 1.95
N VAL A 11 -19.84 -15.11 2.60
CA VAL A 11 -19.28 -13.85 2.11
C VAL A 11 -17.77 -13.84 2.24
N GLN A 12 -17.10 -13.63 1.11
CA GLN A 12 -15.67 -13.37 1.07
C GLN A 12 -15.44 -11.85 1.02
N TYR A 13 -15.06 -11.28 2.16
CA TYR A 13 -14.78 -9.86 2.30
C TYR A 13 -13.41 -9.61 2.95
N CYS A 14 -12.90 -8.39 2.82
CA CYS A 14 -11.69 -7.96 3.49
C CYS A 14 -12.02 -7.53 4.94
N PRO A 15 -11.38 -8.08 5.98
CA PRO A 15 -11.66 -7.70 7.37
C PRO A 15 -11.15 -6.30 7.73
N VAL A 16 -10.55 -5.59 6.77
CA VAL A 16 -10.08 -4.22 6.91
C VAL A 16 -10.51 -3.41 5.70
N LEU A 17 -10.75 -2.12 5.90
CA LEU A 17 -11.00 -1.14 4.86
C LEU A 17 -10.14 0.10 5.11
N ASN A 18 -9.37 0.52 4.12
CA ASN A 18 -8.54 1.71 4.24
C ASN A 18 -8.59 2.58 2.99
N PHE A 19 -8.05 3.79 3.09
CA PHE A 19 -8.04 4.74 1.97
C PHE A 19 -7.21 4.24 0.77
N ALA A 20 -6.13 3.50 1.02
CA ALA A 20 -5.32 2.94 -0.07
C ALA A 20 -6.13 1.97 -0.95
N MET A 21 -7.04 1.18 -0.36
CA MET A 21 -7.96 0.31 -1.10
C MET A 21 -8.90 1.12 -2.00
N GLU A 22 -9.51 2.20 -1.47
CA GLU A 22 -10.39 3.09 -2.26
C GLU A 22 -9.63 3.73 -3.43
N GLN A 23 -8.43 4.25 -3.18
CA GLN A 23 -7.59 4.91 -4.19
C GLN A 23 -7.14 3.97 -5.32
N ASN A 24 -7.15 2.66 -5.08
CA ASN A 24 -6.63 1.63 -5.97
C ASN A 24 -7.70 0.64 -6.44
N ASP A 25 -8.98 0.98 -6.29
CA ASP A 25 -10.12 0.15 -6.72
C ASP A 25 -10.07 -1.30 -6.18
N VAL A 26 -9.51 -1.48 -4.97
CA VAL A 26 -9.42 -2.79 -4.34
C VAL A 26 -10.79 -3.16 -3.76
N PRO A 27 -11.37 -4.32 -4.13
CA PRO A 27 -12.70 -4.68 -3.67
C PRO A 27 -12.73 -4.97 -2.18
N PHE A 28 -13.71 -4.40 -1.49
CA PHE A 28 -14.01 -4.71 -0.09
C PHE A 28 -14.70 -6.08 0.03
N ILE A 29 -15.56 -6.42 -0.92
CA ILE A 29 -16.26 -7.71 -1.02
C ILE A 29 -15.87 -8.37 -2.35
N ARG A 30 -15.35 -9.60 -2.29
CA ARG A 30 -14.89 -10.37 -3.46
C ARG A 30 -15.96 -11.30 -4.01
N SER A 31 -16.73 -11.96 -3.16
CA SER A 31 -17.81 -12.82 -3.61
C SER A 31 -18.82 -13.01 -2.49
N MET A 32 -20.05 -13.36 -2.89
CA MET A 32 -21.09 -13.82 -1.98
C MET A 32 -21.79 -15.02 -2.60
N SER A 33 -22.21 -15.96 -1.79
CA SER A 33 -23.16 -17.00 -2.19
C SER A 33 -24.34 -17.00 -1.23
N ILE A 34 -25.53 -17.17 -1.80
CA ILE A 34 -26.78 -17.29 -1.03
C ILE A 34 -27.42 -18.65 -1.34
N ALA A 35 -27.71 -19.43 -0.31
CA ALA A 35 -28.27 -20.76 -0.43
C ALA A 35 -29.62 -20.87 0.29
N ASN A 36 -30.60 -21.51 -0.34
CA ASN A 36 -31.85 -21.91 0.31
C ASN A 36 -31.69 -23.31 0.90
N LEU A 37 -31.50 -23.40 2.21
CA LEU A 37 -31.42 -24.65 2.98
C LEU A 37 -32.79 -25.20 3.39
N GLY A 38 -33.87 -24.48 3.09
CA GLY A 38 -35.24 -24.87 3.38
C GLY A 38 -35.79 -25.95 2.44
N ALA A 39 -36.96 -26.48 2.81
CA ALA A 39 -37.70 -27.46 2.00
C ALA A 39 -38.65 -26.82 0.97
N GLU A 40 -38.90 -25.50 1.09
CA GLU A 40 -39.79 -24.74 0.22
C GLU A 40 -39.01 -23.70 -0.58
N PRO A 41 -39.46 -23.33 -1.81
CA PRO A 41 -38.83 -22.26 -2.57
C PRO A 41 -38.98 -20.93 -1.86
N VAL A 42 -37.92 -20.12 -1.86
CA VAL A 42 -37.94 -18.74 -1.39
C VAL A 42 -38.19 -17.84 -2.61
N GLY A 43 -39.22 -16.98 -2.51
CA GLY A 43 -39.58 -16.06 -3.59
C GLY A 43 -38.49 -15.03 -3.92
N PRO A 44 -38.67 -14.21 -4.97
CA PRO A 44 -37.73 -13.15 -5.29
C PRO A 44 -37.61 -12.15 -4.13
N GLY A 45 -36.46 -11.48 -4.06
CA GLY A 45 -36.16 -10.57 -2.96
C GLY A 45 -35.09 -9.55 -3.31
N LEU A 46 -34.54 -8.92 -2.28
CA LEU A 46 -33.50 -7.92 -2.38
C LEU A 46 -32.43 -8.17 -1.32
N LEU A 47 -31.17 -8.30 -1.73
CA LEU A 47 -30.03 -8.22 -0.83
C LEU A 47 -29.59 -6.77 -0.72
N ARG A 48 -29.65 -6.21 0.49
CA ARG A 48 -29.13 -4.88 0.83
C ARG A 48 -27.81 -5.02 1.59
N VAL A 49 -26.77 -4.35 1.10
CA VAL A 49 -25.43 -4.31 1.67
C VAL A 49 -25.15 -2.88 2.15
N THR A 50 -24.88 -2.71 3.44
CA THR A 50 -24.55 -1.40 4.04
C THR A 50 -23.42 -1.53 5.07
N THR A 51 -22.78 -0.41 5.39
CA THR A 51 -21.75 -0.34 6.43
C THR A 51 -22.12 0.64 7.54
N SER A 52 -21.78 0.31 8.77
CA SER A 52 -21.84 1.20 9.94
C SER A 52 -20.45 1.28 10.58
N PRO A 53 -19.77 2.44 10.65
CA PRO A 53 -20.18 3.74 10.11
C PRO A 53 -20.22 3.74 8.57
N GLU A 54 -20.90 4.74 7.99
CA GLU A 54 -21.12 4.85 6.54
C GLU A 54 -19.81 5.06 5.77
N SER A 55 -19.23 3.95 5.32
CA SER A 55 -17.92 3.86 4.66
C SER A 55 -18.03 3.40 3.20
N THR A 56 -19.21 2.96 2.78
CA THR A 56 -19.56 2.61 1.41
C THR A 56 -20.93 3.18 1.05
N LEU A 57 -21.21 3.37 -0.23
CA LEU A 57 -22.60 3.57 -0.68
C LEU A 57 -23.41 2.30 -0.42
N PRO A 58 -24.69 2.42 0.01
CA PRO A 58 -25.59 1.28 0.04
C PRO A 58 -25.68 0.60 -1.32
N LEU A 59 -25.62 -0.73 -1.33
CA LEU A 59 -25.74 -1.54 -2.53
C LEU A 59 -26.97 -2.44 -2.40
N GLU A 60 -27.81 -2.43 -3.42
CA GLU A 60 -29.06 -3.21 -3.49
C GLU A 60 -29.00 -4.15 -4.69
N ILE A 61 -29.16 -5.45 -4.43
CA ILE A 61 -29.00 -6.52 -5.42
C ILE A 61 -30.32 -7.30 -5.50
N PRO A 62 -31.05 -7.24 -6.63
CA PRO A 62 -32.23 -8.07 -6.84
C PRO A 62 -31.87 -9.56 -6.80
N LEU A 63 -32.62 -10.34 -6.03
CA LEU A 63 -32.48 -11.78 -5.92
C LEU A 63 -33.61 -12.49 -6.67
N PRO A 64 -33.30 -13.53 -7.48
CA PRO A 64 -34.31 -14.37 -8.09
C PRO A 64 -34.99 -15.25 -7.04
N CYS A 65 -36.05 -15.94 -7.44
CA CYS A 65 -36.59 -17.07 -6.67
C CYS A 65 -35.53 -18.17 -6.55
N LEU A 66 -35.34 -18.71 -5.34
CA LEU A 66 -34.41 -19.80 -5.05
C LEU A 66 -35.19 -21.06 -4.69
N ALA A 67 -35.06 -22.11 -5.49
CA ALA A 67 -35.64 -23.41 -5.19
C ALA A 67 -35.03 -24.01 -3.90
N ALA A 68 -35.72 -24.98 -3.30
CA ALA A 68 -35.20 -25.72 -2.15
C ALA A 68 -33.85 -26.38 -2.50
N GLY A 69 -32.80 -26.09 -1.74
CA GLY A 69 -31.44 -26.56 -1.98
C GLY A 69 -30.66 -25.80 -3.07
N GLU A 70 -31.23 -24.77 -3.69
CA GLU A 70 -30.54 -23.96 -4.71
C GLU A 70 -29.55 -22.97 -4.07
N MET A 71 -28.43 -22.75 -4.76
CA MET A 71 -27.40 -21.77 -4.39
C MET A 71 -27.13 -20.82 -5.55
N LEU A 72 -27.11 -19.53 -5.25
CA LEU A 72 -26.78 -18.46 -6.19
C LEU A 72 -25.42 -17.85 -5.83
N GLU A 73 -24.48 -17.92 -6.76
CA GLU A 73 -23.17 -17.29 -6.68
C GLU A 73 -23.20 -15.87 -7.28
N LEU A 74 -22.64 -14.91 -6.54
CA LEU A 74 -22.56 -13.51 -6.92
C LEU A 74 -21.08 -13.09 -6.96
N GLY A 75 -20.58 -12.78 -8.16
CA GLY A 75 -19.19 -12.33 -8.36
C GLY A 75 -18.96 -10.87 -7.94
N THR A 76 -17.67 -10.50 -7.75
CA THR A 76 -17.19 -9.19 -7.25
C THR A 76 -17.94 -7.98 -7.80
N GLU A 77 -18.10 -7.89 -9.11
CA GLU A 77 -18.72 -6.75 -9.80
C GLU A 77 -20.16 -6.46 -9.37
N ARG A 78 -20.86 -7.47 -8.84
CA ARG A 78 -22.25 -7.34 -8.37
C ARG A 78 -22.34 -7.04 -6.89
N VAL A 79 -21.34 -7.43 -6.11
CA VAL A 79 -21.42 -7.48 -4.63
C VAL A 79 -20.56 -6.44 -3.95
N ASN A 80 -19.61 -5.84 -4.65
CA ASN A 80 -18.69 -4.87 -4.05
C ASN A 80 -19.35 -3.48 -3.98
N PRO A 81 -19.73 -2.98 -2.79
CA PRO A 81 -20.26 -1.64 -2.66
C PRO A 81 -19.16 -0.61 -2.94
N ARG A 82 -19.54 0.54 -3.51
CA ARG A 82 -18.60 1.62 -3.79
C ARG A 82 -18.09 2.22 -2.48
N ILE A 83 -16.79 2.15 -2.25
CA ILE A 83 -16.15 2.72 -1.06
C ILE A 83 -16.25 4.25 -1.09
N LEU A 84 -16.61 4.85 0.04
CA LEU A 84 -16.66 6.30 0.19
C LEU A 84 -15.27 6.84 0.53
N ARG A 85 -14.80 7.74 -0.33
CA ARG A 85 -13.51 8.42 -0.16
C ARG A 85 -13.45 9.28 1.09
N ASP A 86 -14.47 10.10 1.26
CA ASP A 86 -14.52 11.22 2.20
C ASP A 86 -14.37 10.83 3.68
N PRO A 87 -15.07 9.78 4.19
CA PRO A 87 -14.86 9.28 5.54
C PRO A 87 -13.42 8.79 5.76
N LEU A 88 -12.89 8.00 4.80
CA LEU A 88 -11.54 7.45 4.88
C LEU A 88 -10.46 8.54 4.79
N VAL A 89 -10.71 9.63 4.05
CA VAL A 89 -9.87 10.84 3.98
C VAL A 89 -9.93 11.69 5.25
N ARG A 90 -10.84 11.43 6.19
CA ARG A 90 -10.90 12.17 7.46
C ARG A 90 -10.52 11.32 8.67
N LEU A 91 -10.47 10.00 8.51
CA LEU A 91 -10.17 9.08 9.59
C LEU A 91 -8.69 9.21 10.04
N GLU A 92 -8.50 9.63 11.29
CA GLU A 92 -7.17 9.79 11.93
C GLU A 92 -6.78 8.57 12.77
N GLU A 93 -7.76 7.90 13.37
CA GLU A 93 -7.59 6.73 14.24
C GLU A 93 -8.42 5.58 13.72
N ARG A 94 -7.93 4.35 13.91
CA ARG A 94 -8.69 3.16 13.53
C ARG A 94 -9.99 3.07 14.32
N GLU A 95 -11.06 2.67 13.65
CA GLU A 95 -12.36 2.44 14.26
C GLU A 95 -12.95 1.10 13.82
N ARG A 96 -13.90 0.59 14.60
CA ARG A 96 -14.61 -0.65 14.25
C ARG A 96 -15.79 -0.33 13.35
N GLY A 97 -15.94 -1.15 12.32
CA GLY A 97 -17.08 -1.13 11.42
C GLY A 97 -17.84 -2.46 11.41
N GLU A 98 -19.09 -2.37 10.97
CA GLU A 98 -20.00 -3.49 10.76
C GLU A 98 -20.52 -3.46 9.32
N LEU A 99 -20.35 -4.58 8.61
CA LEU A 99 -20.94 -4.82 7.30
C LEU A 99 -22.27 -5.55 7.54
N HIS A 100 -23.38 -4.88 7.20
CA HIS A 100 -24.72 -5.43 7.32
C HIS A 100 -25.20 -5.96 5.98
N LEU A 101 -25.67 -7.20 6.00
CA LEU A 101 -26.18 -7.93 4.85
C LEU A 101 -27.60 -8.36 5.19
N VAL A 102 -28.57 -7.70 4.56
CA VAL A 102 -29.99 -7.88 4.84
C VAL A 102 -30.68 -8.42 3.60
N VAL A 103 -31.27 -9.61 3.70
CA VAL A 103 -32.12 -10.17 2.65
C VAL A 103 -33.57 -9.83 2.98
N LEU A 104 -34.21 -9.10 2.08
CA LEU A 104 -35.61 -8.72 2.16
C LEU A 104 -36.42 -9.56 1.17
N GLY A 105 -37.50 -10.18 1.63
CA GLY A 105 -38.47 -10.85 0.76
C GLY A 105 -39.33 -9.85 -0.03
N GLU A 106 -40.17 -10.35 -0.93
CA GLU A 106 -41.05 -9.53 -1.79
C GLU A 106 -41.98 -8.59 -1.01
N THR A 107 -42.38 -8.97 0.21
CA THR A 107 -43.22 -8.15 1.10
C THR A 107 -42.45 -7.09 1.87
N GLY A 108 -41.12 -7.03 1.72
CA GLY A 108 -40.21 -6.20 2.51
C GLY A 108 -39.88 -6.74 3.90
N ALA A 109 -40.35 -7.95 4.22
CA ALA A 109 -39.97 -8.64 5.46
C ALA A 109 -38.50 -9.08 5.41
N GLU A 110 -37.82 -9.02 6.55
CA GLU A 110 -36.45 -9.50 6.69
C GLU A 110 -36.40 -11.03 6.77
N GLU A 111 -35.77 -11.65 5.78
CA GLU A 111 -35.61 -13.10 5.64
C GLU A 111 -34.22 -13.59 6.10
N LEU A 112 -33.25 -12.68 6.22
CA LEU A 112 -31.93 -12.94 6.79
C LEU A 112 -31.25 -11.61 7.14
N HIS A 113 -30.58 -11.56 8.28
CA HIS A 113 -29.66 -10.47 8.62
C HIS A 113 -28.35 -11.03 9.16
N GLN A 114 -27.27 -10.79 8.43
CA GLN A 114 -25.92 -11.13 8.83
C GLN A 114 -25.11 -9.85 9.05
N VAL A 115 -24.36 -9.82 10.15
CA VAL A 115 -23.47 -8.71 10.50
C VAL A 115 -22.05 -9.23 10.60
N LEU A 116 -21.15 -8.66 9.79
CA LEU A 116 -19.76 -9.05 9.71
C LEU A 116 -18.87 -7.90 10.20
N PRO A 117 -17.97 -8.13 11.18
CA PRO A 117 -17.10 -7.07 11.68
C PRO A 117 -15.96 -6.77 10.71
N PHE A 118 -15.53 -5.51 10.64
CA PHE A 118 -14.30 -5.10 9.96
C PHE A 118 -13.64 -3.92 10.67
N ASP A 119 -12.38 -3.66 10.40
CA ASP A 119 -11.69 -2.47 10.89
C ASP A 119 -11.59 -1.40 9.79
N LEU A 120 -11.98 -0.17 10.11
CA LEU A 120 -11.69 1.02 9.32
C LEU A 120 -10.34 1.56 9.77
N LEU A 121 -9.35 1.49 8.89
CA LEU A 121 -7.99 1.92 9.23
C LEU A 121 -7.84 3.42 9.00
N ALA A 122 -7.00 4.05 9.82
CA ALA A 122 -6.66 5.45 9.63
C ALA A 122 -6.08 5.69 8.22
N TYR A 123 -6.14 6.93 7.76
CA TYR A 123 -5.63 7.37 6.45
C TYR A 123 -4.40 6.65 5.92
N ASN A 124 -3.40 6.64 6.80
CA ASN A 124 -2.03 6.31 6.54
C ASN A 124 -1.68 5.00 7.24
N GLU A 125 -2.69 4.21 7.62
CA GLU A 125 -2.51 2.91 8.23
C GLU A 125 -2.51 1.82 7.15
N TRP A 126 -1.36 1.15 7.09
CA TRP A 126 -1.16 -0.01 6.25
C TRP A 126 -1.59 -1.27 7.00
N MET A 127 -2.24 -2.20 6.28
CA MET A 127 -2.87 -3.41 6.84
C MET A 127 -1.92 -4.59 7.12
N GLY A 128 -0.62 -4.45 6.85
CA GLY A 128 0.36 -5.54 7.03
C GLY A 128 0.49 -6.46 5.80
N VAL A 129 1.35 -7.47 5.92
CA VAL A 129 1.76 -8.41 4.86
C VAL A 129 0.76 -9.52 4.58
N GLY A 130 -0.28 -9.65 5.41
CA GLY A 130 -1.23 -10.77 5.39
C GLY A 130 -2.13 -10.77 4.15
N GLN A 131 -2.41 -9.59 3.57
CA GLN A 131 -3.25 -9.43 2.40
C GLN A 131 -2.77 -8.20 1.60
N LEU A 132 -2.90 -8.27 0.27
CA LEU A 132 -2.64 -7.14 -0.66
C LEU A 132 -1.27 -6.49 -0.47
N ARG A 133 -0.19 -7.27 -0.53
CA ARG A 133 1.18 -6.81 -0.28
C ARG A 133 1.62 -5.65 -1.18
N GLU A 134 1.06 -5.61 -2.38
CA GLU A 134 1.25 -4.58 -3.41
C GLU A 134 0.74 -3.21 -2.93
N ILE A 135 -0.29 -3.17 -2.07
CA ILE A 135 -0.93 -1.92 -1.63
C ILE A 135 0.01 -1.04 -0.80
N LEU A 136 1.08 -1.62 -0.22
CA LEU A 136 2.12 -0.85 0.45
C LEU A 136 2.77 0.17 -0.51
N GLY A 137 2.79 -0.12 -1.82
CA GLY A 137 3.26 0.79 -2.86
C GLY A 137 2.44 2.09 -2.93
N ALA A 138 1.18 2.10 -2.51
CA ALA A 138 0.37 3.30 -2.45
C ALA A 138 0.92 4.32 -1.41
N PHE A 139 1.64 3.86 -0.39
CA PHE A 139 2.23 4.73 0.63
C PHE A 139 3.52 5.39 0.16
N VAL A 140 4.11 4.91 -0.95
CA VAL A 140 5.21 5.60 -1.63
C VAL A 140 4.62 6.79 -2.40
N MET A 141 4.80 7.99 -1.86
CA MET A 141 4.19 9.24 -2.34
C MET A 141 5.23 10.14 -3.03
N PRO A 142 5.70 9.81 -4.26
CA PRO A 142 6.79 10.54 -4.91
C PRO A 142 6.43 12.00 -5.19
N ASN A 143 5.17 12.31 -5.48
CA ASN A 143 4.70 13.67 -5.79
C ASN A 143 4.26 14.46 -4.56
N HIS A 144 4.63 14.01 -3.35
CA HIS A 144 4.28 14.73 -2.13
C HIS A 144 5.08 16.05 -2.04
N PRO A 145 4.47 17.20 -1.72
CA PRO A 145 5.18 18.50 -1.69
C PRO A 145 6.43 18.51 -0.81
N THR A 146 6.41 17.89 0.37
CA THR A 146 7.62 17.70 1.19
C THR A 146 8.75 16.97 0.47
N VAL A 147 8.48 15.97 -0.37
CA VAL A 147 9.53 15.29 -1.17
C VAL A 147 10.15 16.27 -2.15
N GLU A 148 9.34 17.09 -2.81
CA GLU A 148 9.80 18.15 -3.72
C GLU A 148 10.71 19.16 -3.00
N THR A 149 10.43 19.51 -1.73
CA THR A 149 11.29 20.42 -0.96
C THR A 149 12.71 19.88 -0.71
N LEU A 150 12.93 18.56 -0.83
CA LEU A 150 14.25 17.93 -0.63
C LEU A 150 15.11 17.95 -1.90
N MET A 151 14.54 18.28 -3.06
CA MET A 151 15.23 18.25 -4.34
C MET A 151 16.49 19.12 -4.42
N PRO A 152 16.49 20.38 -3.92
CA PRO A 152 17.71 21.17 -3.90
C PRO A 152 18.84 20.53 -3.10
N VAL A 153 18.50 19.83 -2.00
CA VAL A 153 19.48 19.15 -1.13
C VAL A 153 20.07 17.93 -1.85
N ILE A 154 19.24 17.15 -2.55
CA ILE A 154 19.69 15.99 -3.35
C ILE A 154 20.66 16.45 -4.43
N VAL A 155 20.31 17.49 -5.20
CA VAL A 155 21.18 18.02 -6.27
C VAL A 155 22.50 18.52 -5.70
N GLU A 156 22.49 19.17 -4.52
CA GLU A 156 23.72 19.62 -3.89
C GLU A 156 24.61 18.46 -3.44
N ARG A 157 24.04 17.40 -2.85
CA ARG A 157 24.81 16.17 -2.53
C ARG A 157 25.40 15.53 -3.79
N LEU A 158 24.64 15.51 -4.89
CA LEU A 158 25.11 14.93 -6.15
C LEU A 158 26.28 15.72 -6.75
N ARG A 159 26.26 17.06 -6.67
CA ARG A 159 27.36 17.93 -7.14
C ARG A 159 28.69 17.67 -6.47
N GLU A 160 28.67 17.27 -5.20
CA GLU A 160 29.90 16.93 -4.47
C GLU A 160 30.53 15.61 -4.94
N ARG A 161 29.76 14.78 -5.64
CA ARG A 161 30.13 13.41 -6.03
C ARG A 161 30.52 13.30 -7.50
N THR A 162 29.94 14.14 -8.36
CA THR A 162 30.04 14.00 -9.81
C THR A 162 29.89 15.34 -10.51
N THR A 163 30.53 15.46 -11.67
CA THR A 163 30.39 16.62 -12.57
C THR A 163 29.05 16.64 -13.28
N GLN A 164 28.35 15.50 -13.35
CA GLN A 164 27.02 15.39 -13.93
C GLN A 164 25.97 15.66 -12.86
N THR A 165 25.24 16.76 -13.00
CA THR A 165 24.34 17.28 -11.94
C THR A 165 22.86 17.12 -12.23
N ALA A 166 22.52 16.58 -13.41
CA ALA A 166 21.15 16.33 -13.81
C ALA A 166 20.63 15.03 -13.19
N LEU A 167 19.53 15.09 -12.45
CA LEU A 167 18.80 13.90 -12.00
C LEU A 167 18.08 13.30 -13.21
N ASP A 168 18.76 12.38 -13.89
CA ASP A 168 18.35 11.81 -15.18
C ASP A 168 17.68 10.44 -15.05
N GLY A 169 17.53 9.95 -13.82
CA GLY A 169 17.04 8.61 -13.52
C GLY A 169 17.96 7.55 -14.16
N TYR A 170 17.53 7.01 -15.31
CA TYR A 170 18.25 5.97 -16.05
C TYR A 170 18.75 6.40 -17.43
N GLN A 171 18.57 7.66 -17.82
CA GLN A 171 18.82 8.14 -19.19
C GLN A 171 20.29 8.02 -19.62
N SER A 172 21.25 8.24 -18.70
CA SER A 172 22.69 8.04 -18.96
C SER A 172 23.08 6.58 -19.20
N GLN A 173 22.24 5.61 -18.81
CA GLN A 173 22.54 4.18 -18.85
C GLN A 173 23.82 3.80 -18.07
N ASP A 174 24.24 4.64 -17.11
CA ASP A 174 25.41 4.43 -16.29
C ASP A 174 25.01 3.98 -14.87
N ARG A 175 25.33 2.73 -14.54
CA ARG A 175 25.01 2.11 -13.25
C ARG A 175 25.73 2.77 -12.07
N ASP A 176 26.94 3.30 -12.31
CA ASP A 176 27.69 4.00 -11.27
C ASP A 176 27.07 5.38 -11.03
N TYR A 177 26.62 6.05 -12.09
CA TYR A 177 25.87 7.30 -11.95
C TYR A 177 24.54 7.13 -11.20
N VAL A 178 23.79 6.06 -11.50
CA VAL A 178 22.56 5.73 -10.74
C VAL A 178 22.88 5.49 -9.25
N ARG A 179 24.01 4.85 -8.95
CA ARG A 179 24.46 4.66 -7.56
C ARG A 179 24.75 6.00 -6.86
N GLU A 180 25.37 6.96 -7.55
CA GLU A 180 25.60 8.29 -7.00
C GLU A 180 24.30 9.07 -6.78
N GLN A 181 23.31 8.94 -7.67
CA GLN A 181 21.96 9.50 -7.46
C GLN A 181 21.30 8.90 -6.21
N ALA A 182 21.36 7.58 -6.03
CA ALA A 182 20.83 6.91 -4.85
C ALA A 182 21.56 7.33 -3.55
N ALA A 183 22.88 7.50 -3.60
CA ALA A 183 23.67 8.00 -2.47
C ALA A 183 23.26 9.43 -2.08
N ALA A 184 23.10 10.31 -3.07
CA ALA A 184 22.68 11.68 -2.86
C ALA A 184 21.28 11.76 -2.22
N VAL A 185 20.35 10.89 -2.63
CA VAL A 185 19.01 10.77 -2.02
C VAL A 185 19.09 10.36 -0.55
N TYR A 186 19.87 9.32 -0.23
CA TYR A 186 20.07 8.86 1.13
C TYR A 186 20.67 9.96 2.03
N GLU A 187 21.70 10.65 1.54
CA GLU A 187 22.39 11.71 2.28
C GLU A 187 21.53 12.95 2.49
N ALA A 188 20.71 13.31 1.51
CA ALA A 188 19.76 14.42 1.65
C ALA A 188 18.77 14.17 2.79
N LEU A 189 18.31 12.92 2.97
CA LEU A 189 17.46 12.55 4.10
C LEU A 189 18.24 12.49 5.42
N ALA A 190 19.48 12.00 5.42
CA ALA A 190 20.35 11.97 6.59
C ALA A 190 20.61 13.38 7.17
N LEU A 191 20.65 14.41 6.32
CA LEU A 191 20.79 15.81 6.74
C LEU A 191 19.55 16.37 7.47
N GLN A 192 18.40 15.68 7.40
CA GLN A 192 17.18 16.10 8.11
C GLN A 192 17.23 15.83 9.63
N SER A 193 18.29 15.20 10.13
CA SER A 193 18.52 14.97 11.57
C SER A 193 17.34 14.28 12.27
N LEU A 194 16.78 13.25 11.62
CA LEU A 194 15.62 12.51 12.11
C LEU A 194 15.99 11.61 13.31
N SER A 195 15.03 11.39 14.19
CA SER A 195 15.13 10.44 15.30
C SER A 195 14.34 9.15 15.01
N TYR A 196 14.91 8.01 15.37
CA TYR A 196 14.25 6.72 15.19
C TYR A 196 13.18 6.48 16.27
N ALA A 197 11.97 6.10 15.85
CA ALA A 197 10.93 5.56 16.72
C ALA A 197 10.84 4.04 16.57
N SER A 198 10.68 3.34 17.70
CA SER A 198 10.41 1.90 17.68
C SER A 198 9.00 1.66 17.11
N PRO A 199 8.86 0.79 16.09
CA PRO A 199 7.54 0.41 15.59
C PRO A 199 6.81 -0.49 16.61
N PRO A 200 5.50 -0.68 16.48
CA PRO A 200 4.78 -1.71 17.22
C PRO A 200 5.38 -3.10 16.96
N PRO A 201 5.38 -4.01 17.95
CA PRO A 201 5.80 -5.39 17.74
C PRO A 201 4.98 -6.08 16.63
N SER A 202 5.63 -6.85 15.77
CA SER A 202 4.99 -7.58 14.66
C SER A 202 4.21 -6.70 13.67
N PHE A 203 4.60 -5.43 13.50
CA PHE A 203 3.92 -4.47 12.60
C PHE A 203 3.80 -5.00 11.17
N GLU A 204 4.74 -5.84 10.72
CA GLU A 204 4.66 -6.42 9.40
C GLU A 204 3.41 -7.29 9.27
N ARG A 205 2.98 -7.99 10.32
CA ARG A 205 1.79 -8.86 10.27
C ARG A 205 0.50 -8.10 10.53
N THR A 206 0.48 -7.21 11.52
CA THR A 206 -0.74 -6.53 11.99
C THR A 206 -0.98 -5.18 11.35
N GLY A 207 -0.02 -4.68 10.57
CA GLY A 207 -0.04 -3.32 10.05
C GLY A 207 0.43 -2.29 11.06
N GLN A 208 0.61 -1.05 10.57
CA GLN A 208 0.86 0.14 11.37
C GLN A 208 0.54 1.41 10.56
N LYS A 209 0.41 2.54 11.27
CA LYS A 209 0.46 3.86 10.64
C LYS A 209 1.85 4.12 10.06
N ILE A 210 1.88 4.58 8.82
CA ILE A 210 3.06 5.04 8.11
C ILE A 210 2.98 6.55 8.05
N ARG A 211 3.90 7.25 8.72
CA ARG A 211 3.91 8.72 8.71
C ARG A 211 4.11 9.21 7.28
N THR A 212 3.29 10.17 6.87
CA THR A 212 3.46 10.83 5.58
C THR A 212 4.71 11.72 5.58
N PRO A 213 5.24 12.10 4.41
CA PRO A 213 6.43 12.94 4.34
C PRO A 213 6.33 14.24 5.17
N ASP A 214 5.19 14.94 5.15
CA ASP A 214 4.96 16.13 5.98
C ASP A 214 4.93 15.81 7.48
N GLN A 215 4.38 14.68 7.89
CA GLN A 215 4.36 14.25 9.28
C GLN A 215 5.78 13.94 9.78
N ILE A 216 6.61 13.30 8.96
CA ILE A 216 8.03 13.03 9.28
C ILE A 216 8.78 14.35 9.40
N GLN A 217 8.61 15.27 8.45
CA GLN A 217 9.27 16.59 8.48
C GLN A 217 8.84 17.42 9.69
N ALA A 218 7.55 17.41 10.03
CA ALA A 218 7.01 18.19 11.14
C ALA A 218 7.41 17.65 12.52
N THR A 219 7.50 16.32 12.67
CA THR A 219 7.79 15.69 13.96
C THR A 219 9.28 15.36 14.17
N GLY A 220 10.04 15.23 13.08
CA GLY A 220 11.44 14.79 13.12
C GLY A 220 11.62 13.34 13.58
N VAL A 221 10.55 12.52 13.59
CA VAL A 221 10.56 11.16 14.11
C VAL A 221 10.00 10.18 13.09
N ALA A 222 10.65 9.03 12.91
CA ALA A 222 10.26 8.02 11.92
C ALA A 222 10.62 6.59 12.36
N THR A 223 9.81 5.61 11.97
CA THR A 223 10.09 4.16 12.10
C THR A 223 10.90 3.63 10.90
N CYS A 224 11.29 2.35 10.93
CA CYS A 224 11.98 1.73 9.79
C CYS A 224 11.13 1.72 8.53
N LEU A 225 9.82 1.49 8.65
CA LEU A 225 8.89 1.53 7.52
C LEU A 225 8.67 2.95 7.00
N ASP A 226 8.53 3.93 7.90
CA ASP A 226 8.42 5.36 7.52
C ASP A 226 9.63 5.77 6.65
N LEU A 227 10.84 5.44 7.11
CA LEU A 227 12.09 5.79 6.42
C LEU A 227 12.24 5.03 5.09
N ALA A 228 11.91 3.74 5.05
CA ALA A 228 11.98 2.95 3.83
C ALA A 228 11.00 3.50 2.76
N VAL A 229 9.77 3.82 3.17
CA VAL A 229 8.74 4.39 2.29
C VAL A 229 9.12 5.79 1.81
N LEU A 230 9.64 6.65 2.69
CA LEU A 230 10.09 7.99 2.32
C LEU A 230 11.28 7.95 1.36
N LEU A 231 12.29 7.10 1.63
CA LEU A 231 13.43 6.92 0.71
C LEU A 231 12.98 6.39 -0.64
N ALA A 232 12.06 5.41 -0.67
CA ALA A 232 11.46 4.95 -1.92
C ALA A 232 10.74 6.09 -2.66
N ALA A 233 10.00 6.94 -1.96
CA ALA A 233 9.29 8.06 -2.58
C ALA A 233 10.28 9.08 -3.19
N MET A 234 11.38 9.38 -2.49
CA MET A 234 12.43 10.25 -3.01
C MET A 234 13.16 9.63 -4.22
N LEU A 235 13.48 8.33 -4.18
CA LEU A 235 14.08 7.61 -5.30
C LEU A 235 13.16 7.59 -6.53
N GLU A 236 11.87 7.31 -6.35
CA GLU A 236 10.87 7.33 -7.42
C GLU A 236 10.70 8.74 -8.00
N HIS A 237 10.76 9.78 -7.15
CA HIS A 237 10.68 11.17 -7.59
C HIS A 237 11.85 11.58 -8.49
N VAL A 238 13.07 11.10 -8.21
CA VAL A 238 14.24 11.36 -9.08
C VAL A 238 14.31 10.43 -10.31
N GLY A 239 13.25 9.68 -10.58
CA GLY A 239 13.15 8.82 -11.76
C GLY A 239 13.78 7.42 -11.60
N LEU A 240 14.19 7.04 -10.40
CA LEU A 240 14.70 5.71 -10.10
C LEU A 240 13.57 4.73 -9.73
N ALA A 241 13.87 3.44 -9.74
CA ALA A 241 12.92 2.36 -9.49
C ALA A 241 13.23 1.68 -8.15
N PRO A 242 12.60 2.14 -7.05
CA PRO A 242 12.87 1.62 -5.72
C PRO A 242 12.14 0.31 -5.45
N PHE A 243 12.60 -0.36 -4.39
CA PHE A 243 11.93 -1.47 -3.75
C PHE A 243 11.71 -1.18 -2.27
N LEU A 244 10.57 -1.65 -1.75
CA LEU A 244 10.41 -1.81 -0.30
C LEU A 244 10.75 -3.24 0.08
N LEU A 245 11.69 -3.43 0.99
CA LEU A 245 12.15 -4.73 1.45
C LEU A 245 11.65 -4.96 2.88
N LEU A 246 10.96 -6.07 3.12
CA LEU A 246 10.37 -6.39 4.41
C LEU A 246 10.89 -7.73 4.93
N LYS A 247 11.23 -7.75 6.22
CA LYS A 247 11.45 -8.96 7.01
C LYS A 247 10.73 -8.81 8.35
N GLU A 248 10.67 -9.87 9.15
CA GLU A 248 10.12 -9.80 10.51
C GLU A 248 10.77 -8.65 11.31
N GLY A 249 9.93 -7.70 11.77
CA GLY A 249 10.34 -6.57 12.59
C GLY A 249 11.19 -5.48 11.90
N HIS A 250 11.40 -5.53 10.58
CA HIS A 250 12.23 -4.51 9.90
C HIS A 250 11.86 -4.26 8.45
N ALA A 251 12.04 -3.03 8.01
CA ALA A 251 11.89 -2.61 6.63
C ALA A 251 13.10 -1.78 6.18
N TRP A 252 13.50 -1.97 4.93
CA TRP A 252 14.57 -1.20 4.29
C TRP A 252 14.29 -1.06 2.80
N VAL A 253 15.24 -0.49 2.05
CA VAL A 253 15.04 -0.08 0.66
C VAL A 253 16.09 -0.71 -0.25
N ALA A 254 15.71 -0.89 -1.50
CA ALA A 254 16.66 -1.12 -2.58
C ALA A 254 16.28 -0.28 -3.80
N VAL A 255 17.13 -0.29 -4.83
CA VAL A 255 16.86 0.39 -6.10
C VAL A 255 17.50 -0.38 -7.24
N TRP A 256 16.85 -0.41 -8.40
CA TRP A 256 17.48 -0.89 -9.63
C TRP A 256 18.60 0.07 -10.07
N LEU A 257 19.74 -0.46 -10.52
CA LEU A 257 20.84 0.34 -11.08
C LEU A 257 20.74 0.54 -12.60
N SER A 258 19.68 0.04 -13.23
CA SER A 258 19.36 0.22 -14.65
C SER A 258 17.84 0.22 -14.84
N ASP A 259 17.35 0.67 -16.00
CA ASP A 259 15.92 0.75 -16.27
C ASP A 259 15.27 -0.63 -16.43
N GLN A 260 14.92 -1.25 -15.30
CA GLN A 260 14.37 -2.61 -15.22
C GLN A 260 13.21 -2.68 -14.21
N SER A 261 12.56 -3.85 -14.17
CA SER A 261 11.61 -4.27 -13.14
C SER A 261 11.61 -5.80 -13.07
N PHE A 262 11.11 -6.38 -11.98
CA PHE A 262 10.69 -7.79 -11.99
C PHE A 262 9.43 -7.99 -12.84
N ASP A 263 9.06 -9.26 -13.06
CA ASP A 263 7.81 -9.65 -13.73
C ASP A 263 6.59 -9.52 -12.81
N GLU A 264 6.79 -9.68 -11.50
CA GLU A 264 5.79 -9.53 -10.45
C GLU A 264 6.17 -8.38 -9.51
N ALA A 265 5.17 -7.66 -8.99
CA ALA A 265 5.42 -6.58 -8.02
C ALA A 265 5.94 -7.13 -6.69
N VAL A 266 5.47 -8.29 -6.26
CA VAL A 266 5.84 -8.91 -4.98
C VAL A 266 6.79 -10.07 -5.23
N VAL A 267 8.02 -9.94 -4.76
CA VAL A 267 9.06 -10.97 -4.90
C VAL A 267 9.34 -11.60 -3.53
N PRO A 268 8.78 -12.78 -3.21
CA PRO A 268 8.95 -13.44 -1.91
C PRO A 268 10.26 -14.25 -1.84
N SER A 269 11.38 -13.70 -2.36
CA SER A 269 12.66 -14.41 -2.41
C SER A 269 13.85 -13.48 -2.15
N ALA A 270 14.40 -13.57 -0.94
CA ALA A 270 15.67 -12.91 -0.59
C ALA A 270 16.82 -13.40 -1.47
N VAL A 271 16.80 -14.67 -1.89
CA VAL A 271 17.84 -15.26 -2.75
C VAL A 271 17.83 -14.64 -4.14
N ALA A 272 16.65 -14.40 -4.71
CA ALA A 272 16.52 -13.70 -6.00
C ALA A 272 17.13 -12.29 -5.90
N LEU A 273 16.75 -11.53 -4.87
CA LEU A 273 17.29 -10.18 -4.65
C LEU A 273 18.81 -10.19 -4.41
N ARG A 274 19.34 -11.11 -3.60
CA ARG A 274 20.79 -11.25 -3.39
C ARG A 274 21.56 -11.53 -4.67
N THR A 275 20.98 -12.35 -5.55
CA THR A 275 21.59 -12.67 -6.84
C THR A 275 21.68 -11.42 -7.70
N ARG A 276 20.61 -10.62 -7.77
CA ARG A 276 20.59 -9.32 -8.45
C ARG A 276 21.60 -8.34 -7.85
N CYS A 277 21.73 -8.29 -6.53
CA CYS A 277 22.77 -7.48 -5.88
C CYS A 277 24.19 -7.94 -6.23
N ALA A 278 24.44 -9.26 -6.28
CA ALA A 278 25.76 -9.81 -6.64
C ALA A 278 26.12 -9.53 -8.11
N LEU A 279 25.14 -9.48 -8.99
CA LEU A 279 25.29 -9.04 -10.38
C LEU A 279 25.39 -7.51 -10.53
N GLY A 280 25.28 -6.78 -9.42
CA GLY A 280 25.27 -5.32 -9.34
C GLY A 280 24.01 -4.67 -9.89
N GLU A 281 22.95 -5.43 -10.18
CA GLU A 281 21.73 -4.93 -10.86
C GLU A 281 20.83 -4.17 -9.89
N VAL A 282 20.88 -4.55 -8.62
CA VAL A 282 20.12 -3.95 -7.52
C VAL A 282 21.06 -3.50 -6.42
N LEU A 283 20.83 -2.30 -5.89
CA LEU A 283 21.52 -1.78 -4.72
C LEU A 283 20.56 -1.75 -3.54
N ALA A 284 20.81 -2.57 -2.52
CA ALA A 284 20.04 -2.59 -1.27
C ALA A 284 20.78 -1.80 -0.18
N PHE A 285 20.07 -1.01 0.62
CA PHE A 285 20.65 -0.23 1.70
C PHE A 285 19.71 -0.05 2.89
N GLU A 286 20.32 0.06 4.08
CA GLU A 286 19.63 0.22 5.37
C GLU A 286 19.00 1.62 5.49
N ALA A 287 17.67 1.67 5.57
CA ALA A 287 16.91 2.91 5.65
C ALA A 287 17.11 3.65 6.99
N THR A 288 17.24 2.93 8.11
CA THR A 288 17.34 3.52 9.46
C THR A 288 18.66 4.21 9.74
N GLY A 289 19.67 4.00 8.89
CA GLY A 289 20.97 4.66 9.01
C GLY A 289 20.91 6.18 8.97
N VAL A 290 19.90 6.75 8.29
CA VAL A 290 19.68 8.21 8.22
C VAL A 290 19.29 8.82 9.57
N ALA A 291 18.78 8.01 10.51
CA ALA A 291 18.33 8.44 11.83
C ALA A 291 19.35 8.12 12.96
N CYS A 292 20.56 7.70 12.60
CA CYS A 292 21.67 7.53 13.54
C CYS A 292 22.32 8.89 13.86
N SER A 293 23.04 8.98 14.98
CA SER A 293 23.80 10.18 15.37
C SER A 293 25.27 9.81 15.65
N PRO A 294 26.22 10.10 14.73
CA PRO A 294 26.00 10.65 13.39
C PRO A 294 25.28 9.65 12.45
N PRO A 295 24.68 10.11 11.34
CA PRO A 295 24.08 9.22 10.35
C PRO A 295 25.10 8.23 9.79
N LEU A 296 24.65 7.02 9.45
CA LEU A 296 25.53 6.01 8.86
C LEU A 296 25.97 6.46 7.46
N PRO A 297 27.25 6.33 7.11
CA PRO A 297 27.71 6.53 5.73
C PRO A 297 26.97 5.60 4.75
N PHE A 298 26.69 6.07 3.54
CA PHE A 298 25.90 5.31 2.57
C PHE A 298 26.48 3.93 2.23
N ALA A 299 27.82 3.82 2.14
CA ALA A 299 28.49 2.54 1.92
C ALA A 299 28.23 1.53 3.05
N GLU A 300 28.18 1.98 4.29
CA GLU A 300 27.85 1.13 5.44
C GLU A 300 26.35 0.76 5.44
N ALA A 301 25.48 1.71 5.07
CA ALA A 301 24.07 1.42 4.88
C ALA A 301 23.86 0.33 3.81
N CYS A 302 24.61 0.38 2.70
CA CYS A 302 24.59 -0.66 1.66
C CYS A 302 25.03 -2.03 2.20
N ALA A 303 26.13 -2.07 2.97
CA ALA A 303 26.61 -3.30 3.58
C ALA A 303 25.56 -3.93 4.51
N ARG A 304 24.94 -3.13 5.38
CA ARG A 304 23.87 -3.58 6.30
C ARG A 304 22.61 -4.02 5.54
N GLY A 305 22.23 -3.30 4.49
CA GLY A 305 21.10 -3.67 3.63
C GLY A 305 21.29 -5.04 2.96
N LEU A 306 22.52 -5.34 2.52
CA LEU A 306 22.87 -6.66 1.98
C LEU A 306 22.87 -7.75 3.06
N ASP A 307 23.30 -7.43 4.28
CA ASP A 307 23.28 -8.38 5.40
C ASP A 307 21.86 -8.81 5.79
N HIS A 308 20.88 -7.91 5.74
CA HIS A 308 19.48 -8.28 5.98
C HIS A 308 18.97 -9.32 4.99
N LEU A 309 19.36 -9.22 3.71
CA LEU A 309 18.98 -10.19 2.69
C LEU A 309 19.60 -11.58 2.93
N ARG A 310 20.65 -11.70 3.76
CA ARG A 310 21.22 -13.01 4.15
C ARG A 310 20.34 -13.75 5.16
N GLN A 311 19.43 -13.05 5.84
CA GLN A 311 18.51 -13.62 6.83
C GLN A 311 17.25 -14.18 6.14
N VAL A 312 17.44 -15.21 5.31
CA VAL A 312 16.39 -15.73 4.41
C VAL A 312 15.13 -16.18 5.16
N SER A 313 15.25 -16.73 6.37
CA SER A 313 14.13 -17.27 7.14
C SER A 313 13.15 -16.22 7.64
N SER A 314 13.59 -14.98 7.87
CA SER A 314 12.73 -13.89 8.35
C SER A 314 12.24 -12.98 7.22
N PHE A 315 12.72 -13.18 6.00
CA PHE A 315 12.36 -12.36 4.84
C PHE A 315 10.89 -12.60 4.45
N GLN A 316 10.14 -11.51 4.28
CA GLN A 316 8.73 -11.56 3.91
C GLN A 316 8.58 -11.42 2.39
N TYR A 317 8.97 -10.26 1.84
CA TYR A 317 8.97 -9.99 0.40
C TYR A 317 9.73 -8.71 0.07
N ALA A 318 10.09 -8.56 -1.21
CA ALA A 318 10.42 -7.29 -1.83
C ALA A 318 9.22 -6.80 -2.64
N LEU A 319 8.88 -5.52 -2.54
CA LEU A 319 7.92 -4.85 -3.40
C LEU A 319 8.65 -4.01 -4.42
N ASP A 320 8.64 -4.42 -5.69
CA ASP A 320 9.06 -3.60 -6.82
C ASP A 320 8.01 -2.52 -7.06
N VAL A 321 8.31 -1.28 -6.65
CA VAL A 321 7.37 -0.17 -6.70
C VAL A 321 7.00 0.16 -8.14
N ARG A 322 7.96 0.07 -9.06
CA ARG A 322 7.72 0.33 -10.50
C ARG A 322 6.77 -0.72 -11.09
N MET A 323 6.97 -2.00 -10.77
CA MET A 323 6.03 -3.03 -11.23
C MET A 323 4.65 -2.85 -10.57
N ALA A 324 4.59 -2.47 -9.29
CA ALA A 324 3.33 -2.12 -8.64
C ALA A 324 2.60 -0.98 -9.38
N ARG A 325 3.32 0.06 -9.85
CA ARG A 325 2.74 1.13 -10.70
C ARG A 325 2.16 0.57 -12.00
N ARG A 326 2.90 -0.31 -12.69
CA ARG A 326 2.45 -0.95 -13.93
C ARG A 326 1.20 -1.82 -13.73
N MET A 327 1.06 -2.42 -12.56
CA MET A 327 -0.14 -3.17 -12.14
C MET A 327 -1.30 -2.26 -11.68
N GLY A 328 -1.13 -0.93 -11.73
CA GLY A 328 -2.18 0.02 -11.42
C GLY A 328 -2.17 0.57 -10.00
N ILE A 329 -1.17 0.23 -9.16
CA ILE A 329 -1.06 0.78 -7.80
C ILE A 329 -0.63 2.26 -7.87
N ARG A 330 -1.57 3.15 -7.58
CA ARG A 330 -1.41 4.60 -7.52
C ARG A 330 -0.97 5.04 -6.12
N PRO A 331 -0.05 6.01 -6.02
CA PRO A 331 0.26 6.68 -4.76
C PRO A 331 -1.00 7.27 -4.10
N MET A 332 -1.04 7.24 -2.78
CA MET A 332 -1.99 8.03 -2.02
C MET A 332 -1.70 9.52 -2.24
N PRO A 333 -2.72 10.34 -2.51
CA PRO A 333 -2.54 11.79 -2.67
C PRO A 333 -2.27 12.50 -1.34
N ALA A 334 -1.50 13.59 -1.36
CA ALA A 334 -1.19 14.34 -0.13
C ALA A 334 -2.45 14.93 0.54
N ARG A 335 -2.52 14.84 1.88
CA ARG A 335 -3.46 15.59 2.72
C ARG A 335 -2.81 16.91 3.13
N LEU A 336 -2.96 17.96 2.34
CA LEU A 336 -2.45 19.27 2.74
C LEU A 336 -3.35 19.85 3.84
N ARG A 337 -2.79 20.05 5.05
CA ARG A 337 -3.49 20.73 6.14
C ARG A 337 -3.84 22.16 5.72
N GLY A 338 -5.12 22.44 5.50
CA GLY A 338 -5.62 23.79 5.22
C GLY A 338 -6.94 23.84 4.46
N ASP A 339 -7.19 22.85 3.61
CA ASP A 339 -8.47 22.57 2.98
C ASP A 339 -8.57 21.05 2.88
N VAL A 340 -9.77 20.47 3.01
CA VAL A 340 -10.00 19.08 2.60
C VAL A 340 -9.96 19.03 1.06
N SER A 341 -8.81 19.36 0.48
CA SER A 341 -8.50 19.29 -0.93
C SER A 341 -7.37 18.27 -1.08
N VAL A 342 -7.76 17.12 -1.61
CA VAL A 342 -6.84 16.06 -1.99
C VAL A 342 -6.22 16.49 -3.31
N LEU A 343 -4.91 16.76 -3.36
CA LEU A 343 -4.26 17.08 -4.62
C LEU A 343 -4.32 15.82 -5.52
N PRO A 344 -4.86 15.91 -6.74
CA PRO A 344 -4.82 14.78 -7.66
C PRO A 344 -3.36 14.42 -7.94
N SER A 345 -3.04 13.12 -7.91
CA SER A 345 -1.75 12.63 -8.37
C SER A 345 -1.57 13.00 -9.84
N THR A 346 -0.64 13.91 -10.15
CA THR A 346 -0.30 14.27 -11.52
C THR A 346 0.21 13.02 -12.24
N PRO A 347 -0.35 12.65 -13.41
CA PRO A 347 0.20 11.54 -14.19
C PRO A 347 1.63 11.86 -14.62
N GLN A 348 2.54 10.92 -14.42
CA GLN A 348 3.92 11.00 -14.88
C GLN A 348 3.90 11.11 -16.42
N ALA A 349 4.54 12.15 -16.96
CA ALA A 349 4.61 12.35 -18.41
C ALA A 349 5.26 11.13 -19.06
N ALA A 350 4.54 10.49 -19.97
CA ALA A 350 5.07 9.40 -20.78
C ALA A 350 6.32 9.89 -21.53
N SER A 351 7.40 9.12 -21.45
CA SER A 351 8.62 9.36 -22.22
C SER A 351 8.27 9.38 -23.72
N PRO A 352 8.79 10.33 -24.51
CA PRO A 352 8.53 10.35 -25.94
C PRO A 352 9.17 9.11 -26.59
N GLU A 353 8.39 8.40 -27.41
CA GLU A 353 8.91 7.31 -28.25
C GLU A 353 10.04 7.83 -29.16
N PRO A 354 11.12 7.06 -29.35
CA PRO A 354 12.14 7.42 -30.32
C PRO A 354 11.61 7.18 -31.74
N THR A 355 11.61 8.24 -32.55
CA THR A 355 11.48 8.20 -34.01
C THR A 355 12.68 7.58 -34.70
#